data_AF-A0A6N8KVZ2-F1
#
_entry.id   AF-A0A6N8KVZ2-F1
#
_cell.length_a   1.000
_cell.length_b   1.000
_cell.length_c   1.000
_cell.angle_alpha   90.00
_cell.angle_beta   90.00
_cell.angle_gamma   90.00
#
_symmetry.space_group_name_H-M   'P 1'
#
loop_
_entity.id
_entity.type
_entity.pdbx_description
1 polymer ?
#
loop_
_entity_poly.entity_id
_entity_poly.type
_entity_poly.pdbx_seq_one_letter_code
_entity_poly.pdbx_strand_id
1 'polypeptide(L)'
;MVQEVIGNSIETLHEITASDYLLRWAPVLSPAIVLFLFFINQLIDENKRRKEAKRILYYKIHLEPSLKELNAYFKHIDQLLLKGNIGIRKDTQKSSRTLVRIKQKIAVEDRMFVDFCLLILQPSYPHIYKDAIELLNLFKDEIYQILEFGDHGEASTYEAFRSVVRSDLIALLSSPVIAGPSLFRKRPRRYAYHSLIKQ
;
A
#
# COMPACT_ATOMS: atom_id res chain seq x y z
N MET A 1 -63.14 0.33 -44.61
CA MET A 1 -63.89 1.30 -43.78
C MET A 1 -64.17 0.82 -42.35
N VAL A 2 -64.77 -0.35 -42.10
CA VAL A 2 -65.06 -0.76 -40.70
C VAL A 2 -63.81 -1.20 -39.91
N GLN A 3 -62.84 -1.88 -40.54
CA GLN A 3 -61.59 -2.30 -39.88
C GLN A 3 -60.65 -1.13 -39.50
N GLU A 4 -60.69 -0.04 -40.26
CA GLU A 4 -59.82 1.14 -40.07
C GLU A 4 -60.26 1.98 -38.86
N VAL A 5 -61.58 2.05 -38.62
CA VAL A 5 -62.16 2.73 -37.46
C VAL A 5 -61.90 1.95 -36.16
N ILE A 6 -61.90 0.61 -36.24
CA ILE A 6 -61.62 -0.24 -35.07
C ILE A 6 -60.12 -0.22 -34.72
N GLY A 7 -59.22 -0.21 -35.72
CA GLY A 7 -57.77 -0.08 -35.51
C GLY A 7 -57.38 1.23 -34.81
N ASN A 8 -57.88 2.37 -35.31
CA ASN A 8 -57.60 3.69 -34.71
C ASN A 8 -58.20 3.85 -33.31
N SER A 9 -59.30 3.17 -33.00
CA SER A 9 -59.93 3.23 -31.67
C SER A 9 -59.14 2.46 -30.61
N ILE A 10 -58.47 1.36 -31.00
CA ILE A 10 -57.66 0.55 -30.08
C ILE A 10 -56.32 1.22 -29.80
N GLU A 11 -55.68 1.83 -30.80
CA GLU A 11 -54.43 2.59 -30.60
C GLU A 11 -54.65 3.83 -29.72
N THR A 12 -55.73 4.59 -29.94
CA THR A 12 -56.08 5.73 -29.09
C THR A 12 -56.48 5.32 -27.67
N LEU A 13 -57.19 4.20 -27.47
CA LEU A 13 -57.47 3.66 -26.14
C LEU A 13 -56.20 3.21 -25.40
N HIS A 14 -55.21 2.65 -26.11
CA HIS A 14 -53.93 2.25 -25.53
C HIS A 14 -53.05 3.46 -25.16
N GLU A 15 -53.07 4.53 -25.95
CA GLU A 15 -52.37 5.79 -25.65
C GLU A 15 -52.98 6.57 -24.47
N ILE A 16 -54.31 6.64 -24.41
CA ILE A 16 -55.03 7.32 -23.33
C ILE A 16 -54.85 6.57 -22.01
N THR A 17 -54.94 5.24 -22.02
CA THR A 17 -54.76 4.45 -20.79
C THR A 17 -53.34 4.55 -20.25
N ALA A 18 -52.32 4.41 -21.10
CA ALA A 18 -50.92 4.53 -20.67
C ALA A 18 -50.58 5.91 -20.07
N SER A 19 -51.13 7.00 -20.63
CA SER A 19 -50.90 8.36 -20.10
C SER A 19 -51.65 8.62 -18.78
N ASP A 20 -52.88 8.12 -18.62
CA ASP A 20 -53.67 8.27 -17.39
C ASP A 20 -53.10 7.48 -16.21
N TYR A 21 -52.50 6.31 -16.46
CA TYR A 21 -51.77 5.58 -15.43
C TYR A 21 -50.52 6.36 -14.97
N LEU A 22 -49.74 6.94 -15.90
CA LEU A 22 -48.57 7.75 -15.55
C LEU A 22 -48.95 8.99 -14.75
N LEU A 23 -50.01 9.71 -15.12
CA LEU A 23 -50.48 10.89 -14.38
C LEU A 23 -51.02 10.57 -12.98
N ARG A 24 -51.71 9.43 -12.81
CA ARG A 24 -52.24 9.01 -11.49
C ARG A 24 -51.15 8.57 -10.52
N TRP A 25 -50.09 7.94 -11.02
CA TRP A 25 -49.00 7.45 -10.17
C TRP A 25 -47.83 8.44 -10.04
N ALA A 26 -47.71 9.44 -10.92
CA ALA A 26 -46.67 10.49 -10.85
C ALA A 26 -46.54 11.17 -9.47
N PRO A 27 -47.62 11.50 -8.73
CA PRO A 27 -47.53 12.10 -7.40
C PRO A 27 -46.96 11.14 -6.33
N VAL A 28 -46.99 9.84 -6.58
CA VAL A 28 -46.51 8.78 -5.68
C VAL A 28 -45.11 8.30 -6.08
N LEU A 29 -44.85 8.21 -7.39
CA LEU A 29 -43.55 7.84 -7.96
C LEU A 29 -42.48 8.89 -7.67
N SER A 30 -42.81 10.18 -7.75
CA SER A 30 -41.83 11.25 -7.52
C SER A 30 -41.27 11.24 -6.08
N PRO A 31 -42.09 11.21 -5.00
CA PRO A 31 -41.60 11.05 -3.64
C PRO A 31 -40.88 9.71 -3.40
N ALA A 32 -41.36 8.62 -4.00
CA ALA A 32 -40.73 7.30 -3.86
C ALA A 32 -39.30 7.28 -4.45
N ILE A 33 -39.09 7.90 -5.61
CA ILE A 33 -37.76 8.04 -6.23
C ILE A 33 -36.84 8.90 -5.34
N VAL A 34 -37.35 10.00 -4.78
CA VAL A 34 -36.56 10.84 -3.86
C VAL A 34 -36.15 10.08 -2.60
N LEU A 35 -37.07 9.31 -1.99
CA LEU A 35 -36.76 8.46 -0.85
C LEU A 35 -35.76 7.36 -1.21
N PHE A 36 -35.90 6.75 -2.38
CA PHE A 36 -34.96 5.74 -2.85
C PHE A 36 -33.55 6.31 -3.07
N LEU A 37 -33.44 7.50 -3.69
CA LEU A 37 -32.17 8.21 -3.83
C LEU A 37 -31.57 8.60 -2.47
N PHE A 38 -32.42 8.99 -1.51
CA PHE A 38 -31.98 9.26 -0.14
C PHE A 38 -31.42 8.01 0.54
N PHE A 39 -32.07 6.85 0.39
CA PHE A 39 -31.56 5.57 0.89
C PHE A 39 -30.23 5.17 0.23
N ILE A 40 -30.10 5.36 -1.09
CA ILE A 40 -28.82 5.12 -1.79
C ILE A 40 -27.72 6.04 -1.24
N ASN A 41 -28.00 7.32 -1.07
CA ASN A 41 -27.04 8.27 -0.50
C ASN A 41 -26.65 7.90 0.94
N GLN A 42 -27.61 7.50 1.77
CA GLN A 42 -27.36 6.98 3.12
C GLN A 42 -26.41 5.78 3.09
N LEU A 43 -26.66 4.79 2.22
CA LEU A 43 -25.81 3.60 2.07
C LEU A 43 -24.40 3.95 1.56
N ILE A 44 -24.28 4.90 0.63
CA ILE A 44 -22.99 5.37 0.13
C ILE A 44 -22.21 6.05 1.26
N ASP A 45 -22.85 6.95 2.01
CA ASP A 45 -22.21 7.71 3.08
C ASP A 45 -21.84 6.84 4.28
N GLU A 46 -22.66 5.84 4.61
CA GLU A 46 -22.32 4.88 5.65
C GLU A 46 -21.13 4.00 5.25
N ASN A 47 -21.08 3.56 3.99
CA ASN A 47 -19.93 2.83 3.46
C ASN A 47 -18.65 3.68 3.42
N LYS A 48 -18.74 4.98 3.11
CA LYS A 48 -17.61 5.91 3.21
C LYS A 48 -17.12 6.03 4.64
N ARG A 49 -18.02 6.30 5.60
CA ARG A 49 -17.69 6.40 7.04
C ARG A 49 -17.05 5.13 7.59
N ARG A 50 -17.55 3.95 7.23
CA ARG A 50 -16.94 2.66 7.62
C ARG A 50 -15.54 2.47 7.04
N LYS A 51 -15.30 2.89 5.79
CA LYS A 51 -13.97 2.83 5.16
C LYS A 51 -12.99 3.81 5.82
N GLU A 52 -13.43 5.01 6.14
CA GLU A 52 -12.63 6.01 6.87
C GLU A 52 -12.28 5.52 8.28
N ALA A 53 -13.23 4.95 9.01
CA ALA A 53 -12.98 4.37 10.33
C ALA A 53 -11.90 3.27 10.28
N LYS A 54 -11.96 2.37 9.28
CA LYS A 54 -10.92 1.34 9.08
C LYS A 54 -9.55 1.94 8.77
N ARG A 55 -9.49 3.01 7.96
CA ARG A 55 -8.24 3.72 7.66
C ARG A 55 -7.64 4.39 8.89
N ILE A 56 -8.46 5.07 9.68
CA ILE A 56 -8.05 5.72 10.93
C ILE A 56 -7.53 4.66 11.91
N LEU A 57 -8.22 3.52 12.01
CA LEU A 57 -7.81 2.41 12.85
C LEU A 57 -6.45 1.85 12.40
N TYR A 58 -6.27 1.59 11.11
CA TYR A 58 -5.00 1.14 10.55
C TYR A 58 -3.87 2.15 10.84
N TYR A 59 -4.14 3.44 10.62
CA TYR A 59 -3.17 4.50 10.88
C TYR A 59 -2.69 4.49 12.33
N LYS A 60 -3.63 4.48 13.27
CA LYS A 60 -3.33 4.61 14.71
C LYS A 60 -2.75 3.33 15.31
N ILE A 61 -3.27 2.17 14.92
CA ILE A 61 -2.88 0.90 15.54
C ILE A 61 -1.63 0.31 14.87
N HIS A 62 -1.46 0.52 13.56
CA HIS A 62 -0.42 -0.18 12.82
C HIS A 62 0.61 0.76 12.18
N LEU A 63 0.18 1.80 11.45
CA LEU A 63 1.14 2.65 10.75
C LEU A 63 2.06 3.42 11.69
N GLU A 64 1.50 4.10 12.70
CA GLU A 64 2.30 4.92 13.62
C GLU A 64 3.35 4.10 14.40
N PRO A 65 3.02 2.93 14.98
CA PRO A 65 4.03 2.05 15.59
C PRO A 65 5.05 1.52 14.57
N SER A 66 4.60 1.07 13.40
CA SER A 66 5.50 0.52 12.37
C SER A 66 6.50 1.55 11.86
N LEU A 67 6.11 2.83 11.76
CA LEU A 67 7.05 3.90 11.38
C LEU A 67 8.09 4.19 12.47
N LYS A 68 7.71 4.07 13.76
CA LYS A 68 8.66 4.20 14.88
C LYS A 68 9.66 3.05 14.85
N GLU A 69 9.19 1.82 14.65
CA GLU A 69 10.04 0.63 14.54
C GLU A 69 10.93 0.65 13.29
N LEU A 70 10.44 1.13 12.15
CA LEU A 70 11.26 1.33 10.95
C LEU A 70 12.46 2.24 11.23
N ASN A 71 12.23 3.34 11.94
CA ASN A 71 13.29 4.27 12.31
C ASN A 71 14.28 3.66 13.30
N ALA A 72 13.80 2.86 14.25
CA ALA A 72 14.64 2.13 15.21
C ALA A 72 15.49 1.08 14.50
N TYR A 73 14.89 0.29 13.61
CA TYR A 73 15.55 -0.70 12.77
C TYR A 73 16.74 -0.09 12.01
N PHE A 74 16.53 0.96 11.21
CA PHE A 74 17.64 1.58 10.46
C PHE A 74 18.72 2.14 11.38
N LYS A 75 18.34 2.72 12.53
CA LYS A 75 19.30 3.23 13.51
C LYS A 75 20.14 2.11 14.13
N HIS A 76 19.54 0.96 14.42
CA HIS A 76 20.26 -0.20 14.94
C HIS A 76 21.22 -0.78 13.91
N ILE A 77 20.79 -0.92 12.66
CA ILE A 77 21.64 -1.37 11.57
C ILE A 77 22.85 -0.44 11.43
N ASP A 78 22.65 0.88 11.38
CA ASP A 78 23.78 1.83 11.30
C ASP A 78 24.74 1.69 12.49
N GLN A 79 24.22 1.52 13.70
CA GLN A 79 25.07 1.30 14.88
C GLN A 79 25.88 0.00 14.79
N LEU A 80 25.31 -1.07 14.23
CA LEU A 80 26.01 -2.33 14.01
C LEU A 80 27.12 -2.17 12.96
N LEU A 81 26.86 -1.41 11.90
CA LEU A 81 27.82 -1.11 10.84
C LEU A 81 28.95 -0.20 11.34
N LEU A 82 28.64 0.83 12.14
CA LEU A 82 29.61 1.71 12.79
C LEU A 82 30.48 0.98 13.81
N LYS A 83 29.87 0.17 14.71
CA LYS A 83 30.62 -0.71 15.64
C LYS A 83 31.49 -1.72 14.90
N GLY A 84 31.07 -2.08 13.68
CA GLY A 84 31.84 -2.91 12.78
C GLY A 84 33.05 -2.22 12.17
N ASN A 85 33.31 -0.92 12.39
CA ASN A 85 34.34 -0.13 11.69
C ASN A 85 34.22 -0.24 10.15
N ILE A 86 33.10 0.18 9.59
CA ILE A 86 32.94 0.34 8.12
C ILE A 86 33.53 1.68 7.62
N GLY A 87 34.06 2.52 8.53
CA GLY A 87 34.59 3.83 8.17
C GLY A 87 36.07 3.90 7.77
N ILE A 88 37.01 3.26 8.47
CA ILE A 88 38.42 3.69 8.39
C ILE A 88 39.38 2.54 8.74
N ARG A 89 39.85 1.78 7.74
CA ARG A 89 41.23 1.28 7.60
C ARG A 89 41.29 0.24 6.48
N LYS A 90 42.06 0.56 5.44
CA LYS A 90 42.42 -0.30 4.30
C LYS A 90 43.18 -1.59 4.69
N ASP A 91 43.57 -1.78 5.96
CA ASP A 91 44.60 -2.77 6.31
C ASP A 91 44.25 -3.81 7.39
N THR A 92 42.99 -3.95 7.81
CA THR A 92 42.66 -5.02 8.77
C THR A 92 41.58 -5.93 8.23
N GLN A 93 42.03 -7.06 7.68
CA GLN A 93 41.26 -8.28 7.52
C GLN A 93 40.50 -8.53 8.83
N LYS A 94 39.20 -8.16 8.87
CA LYS A 94 38.40 -8.37 10.08
C LYS A 94 38.39 -9.87 10.37
N SER A 95 38.56 -10.23 11.64
CA SER A 95 38.36 -11.61 12.08
C SER A 95 37.00 -12.10 11.58
N SER A 96 37.01 -13.22 10.84
CA SER A 96 35.81 -13.89 10.32
C SER A 96 34.71 -14.01 11.39
N ARG A 97 35.10 -14.19 12.67
CA ARG A 97 34.18 -14.25 13.81
C ARG A 97 33.39 -12.96 14.08
N THR A 98 34.00 -11.78 13.86
CA THR A 98 33.32 -10.48 14.07
C THR A 98 32.29 -10.23 12.99
N LEU A 99 32.62 -10.52 11.73
CA LEU A 99 31.69 -10.40 10.60
C LEU A 99 30.48 -11.32 10.76
N VAL A 100 30.72 -12.58 11.16
CA VAL A 100 29.64 -13.55 11.45
C VAL A 100 28.71 -13.03 12.55
N ARG A 101 29.26 -12.48 13.64
CA ARG A 101 28.45 -11.90 14.73
C ARG A 101 27.62 -10.69 14.29
N ILE A 102 28.16 -9.83 13.42
CA ILE A 102 27.42 -8.67 12.89
C ILE A 102 26.27 -9.16 12.01
N LYS A 103 26.52 -10.09 11.07
CA LYS A 103 25.48 -10.67 10.21
C LYS A 103 24.36 -11.34 11.01
N GLN A 104 24.71 -12.07 12.07
CA GLN A 104 23.74 -12.68 12.98
C GLN A 104 22.87 -11.63 13.66
N LYS A 105 23.46 -10.53 14.15
CA LYS A 105 22.68 -9.45 14.77
C LYS A 105 21.74 -8.78 13.77
N ILE A 106 22.20 -8.51 12.55
CA ILE A 106 21.35 -7.97 11.47
C ILE A 106 20.18 -8.92 11.20
N ALA A 107 20.43 -10.22 11.08
CA ALA A 107 19.37 -11.20 10.85
C ALA A 107 18.33 -11.25 11.99
N VAL A 108 18.72 -10.97 13.24
CA VAL A 108 17.79 -10.86 14.37
C VAL A 108 16.94 -9.60 14.25
N GLU A 109 17.55 -8.45 13.96
CA GLU A 109 16.82 -7.18 13.77
C GLU A 109 15.85 -7.27 12.58
N ASP A 110 16.26 -7.87 11.46
CA ASP A 110 15.41 -8.11 10.29
C ASP A 110 14.18 -8.92 10.67
N ARG A 111 14.39 -10.02 11.40
CA ARG A 111 13.29 -10.89 11.80
C ARG A 111 12.31 -10.17 12.73
N MET A 112 12.83 -9.41 13.70
CA MET A 112 12.00 -8.61 14.59
C MET A 112 11.17 -7.58 13.81
N PHE A 113 11.79 -6.87 12.86
CA PHE A 113 11.10 -5.91 12.02
C PHE A 113 10.01 -6.57 11.16
N VAL A 114 10.31 -7.71 10.53
CA VAL A 114 9.34 -8.46 9.72
C VAL A 114 8.16 -8.93 10.57
N ASP A 115 8.42 -9.55 11.72
CA ASP A 115 7.40 -10.11 12.59
C ASP A 115 6.47 -9.01 13.14
N PHE A 116 7.03 -7.84 13.47
CA PHE A 116 6.26 -6.72 14.03
C PHE A 116 5.54 -5.88 12.97
N CYS A 117 6.25 -5.47 11.91
CA CYS A 117 5.76 -4.48 10.95
C CYS A 117 5.10 -5.12 9.72
N LEU A 118 5.62 -6.25 9.23
CA LEU A 118 5.24 -6.76 7.91
C LEU A 118 4.27 -7.94 7.96
N LEU A 119 4.40 -8.83 8.94
CA LEU A 119 3.57 -10.04 9.02
C LEU A 119 2.06 -9.72 9.10
N ILE A 120 1.70 -8.63 9.77
CA ILE A 120 0.32 -8.12 9.88
C ILE A 120 -0.26 -7.74 8.50
N LEU A 121 0.59 -7.37 7.54
CA LEU A 121 0.18 -7.02 6.19
C LEU A 121 -0.10 -8.25 5.33
N GLN A 122 0.46 -9.42 5.66
CA GLN A 122 0.31 -10.63 4.84
C GLN A 122 -1.17 -11.00 4.53
N PRO A 123 -2.10 -11.04 5.50
CA PRO A 123 -3.50 -11.40 5.22
C PRO A 123 -4.29 -10.28 4.52
N SER A 124 -4.03 -9.02 4.85
CA SER A 124 -4.86 -7.89 4.39
C SER A 124 -4.32 -7.20 3.13
N TYR A 125 -3.00 -7.27 2.94
CA TYR A 125 -2.23 -6.56 1.91
C TYR A 125 -1.05 -7.42 1.41
N PRO A 126 -1.31 -8.61 0.85
CA PRO A 126 -0.27 -9.58 0.49
C PRO A 126 0.74 -9.04 -0.54
N HIS A 127 0.30 -8.16 -1.44
CA HIS A 127 1.20 -7.51 -2.41
C HIS A 127 2.17 -6.54 -1.75
N ILE A 128 1.69 -5.73 -0.80
CA ILE A 128 2.54 -4.79 -0.04
C ILE A 128 3.54 -5.58 0.81
N TYR A 129 3.09 -6.65 1.46
CA TYR A 129 3.97 -7.55 2.21
C TYR A 129 5.09 -8.10 1.32
N LYS A 130 4.75 -8.65 0.14
CA LYS A 130 5.72 -9.22 -0.78
C LYS A 130 6.75 -8.17 -1.25
N ASP A 131 6.28 -7.00 -1.67
CA ASP A 131 7.15 -5.92 -2.17
C ASP A 131 8.10 -5.41 -1.06
N ALA A 132 7.60 -5.28 0.18
CA ALA A 132 8.42 -4.87 1.32
C ALA A 132 9.49 -5.90 1.68
N ILE A 133 9.17 -7.21 1.62
CA ILE A 133 10.12 -8.29 1.84
C ILE A 133 11.19 -8.32 0.75
N GLU A 134 10.80 -8.16 -0.52
CA GLU A 134 11.76 -8.09 -1.63
C GLU A 134 12.74 -6.93 -1.45
N LEU A 135 12.22 -5.76 -1.07
CA LEU A 135 13.03 -4.58 -0.79
C LEU A 135 13.98 -4.77 0.41
N LEU A 136 13.52 -5.40 1.49
CA LEU A 136 14.37 -5.73 2.65
C LEU A 136 15.48 -6.71 2.28
N ASN A 137 15.18 -7.73 1.47
CA ASN A 137 16.20 -8.70 1.05
C ASN A 137 17.28 -8.03 0.21
N LEU A 138 16.89 -7.15 -0.73
CA LEU A 138 17.85 -6.34 -1.51
C LEU A 138 18.71 -5.48 -0.59
N PHE A 139 18.10 -4.86 0.43
CA PHE A 139 18.84 -4.06 1.40
C PHE A 139 19.86 -4.89 2.19
N LYS A 140 19.47 -6.08 2.64
CA LYS A 140 20.34 -6.99 3.39
C LYS A 140 21.50 -7.50 2.54
N ASP A 141 21.24 -7.86 1.29
CA ASP A 141 22.26 -8.34 0.36
C ASP A 141 23.34 -7.27 0.13
N GLU A 142 22.93 -6.01 -0.04
CA GLU A 142 23.85 -4.88 -0.17
C GLU A 142 24.71 -4.69 1.10
N ILE A 143 24.09 -4.74 2.29
CA ILE A 143 24.83 -4.66 3.55
C ILE A 143 25.86 -5.79 3.66
N TYR A 144 25.50 -7.01 3.24
CA TYR A 144 26.41 -8.14 3.31
C TYR A 144 27.57 -7.99 2.34
N GLN A 145 27.34 -7.44 1.14
CA GLN A 145 28.40 -7.09 0.21
C GLN A 145 29.35 -6.05 0.79
N ILE A 146 28.83 -4.97 1.39
CA ILE A 146 29.63 -3.95 2.07
C ILE A 146 30.49 -4.57 3.20
N LEU A 147 29.92 -5.51 3.96
CA LEU A 147 30.61 -6.20 5.04
C LEU A 147 31.71 -7.16 4.55
N GLU A 148 31.52 -7.80 3.40
CA GLU A 148 32.45 -8.80 2.84
C GLU A 148 33.58 -8.19 2.01
N PHE A 149 33.26 -7.24 1.14
CA PHE A 149 34.19 -6.73 0.14
C PHE A 149 34.79 -5.37 0.50
N GLY A 150 34.21 -4.65 1.48
CA GLY A 150 34.78 -3.45 2.07
C GLY A 150 35.00 -2.25 1.13
N ASP A 151 34.75 -2.37 -0.18
CA ASP A 151 35.20 -1.39 -1.17
C ASP A 151 34.34 -1.35 -2.45
N HIS A 152 33.02 -1.37 -2.31
CA HIS A 152 32.12 -1.05 -3.43
C HIS A 152 31.24 0.14 -3.04
N GLY A 153 31.72 1.34 -3.38
CA GLY A 153 30.96 2.57 -3.33
C GLY A 153 31.05 3.28 -1.98
N GLU A 154 31.47 4.53 -2.04
CA GLU A 154 31.55 5.50 -0.96
C GLU A 154 30.42 5.36 0.09
N ALA A 155 30.67 5.76 1.34
CA ALA A 155 29.62 5.86 2.36
C ALA A 155 28.37 6.64 1.87
N SER A 156 28.55 7.54 0.90
CA SER A 156 27.48 8.24 0.15
C SER A 156 26.54 7.28 -0.61
N THR A 157 27.02 6.19 -1.18
CA THR A 157 26.23 5.18 -1.90
C THR A 157 25.37 4.36 -0.94
N TYR A 158 25.92 3.91 0.19
CA TYR A 158 25.13 3.23 1.23
C TYR A 158 24.06 4.16 1.81
N GLU A 159 24.43 5.40 2.15
CA GLU A 159 23.48 6.38 2.69
C GLU A 159 22.36 6.71 1.70
N ALA A 160 22.69 6.87 0.42
CA ALA A 160 21.71 7.09 -0.65
C ALA A 160 20.77 5.89 -0.80
N PHE A 161 21.32 4.68 -0.88
CA PHE A 161 20.53 3.46 -1.02
C PHE A 161 19.63 3.22 0.20
N ARG A 162 20.18 3.37 1.42
CA ARG A 162 19.41 3.30 2.67
C ARG A 162 18.26 4.32 2.67
N SER A 163 18.51 5.55 2.24
CA SER A 163 17.50 6.60 2.18
C SER A 163 16.35 6.21 1.23
N VAL A 164 16.69 5.66 0.06
CA VAL A 164 15.71 5.16 -0.92
C VAL A 164 14.89 4.01 -0.33
N VAL A 165 15.55 2.98 0.20
CA VAL A 165 14.88 1.82 0.83
C VAL A 165 13.95 2.26 1.96
N ARG A 166 14.39 3.19 2.81
CA ARG A 166 13.57 3.74 3.89
C ARG A 166 12.35 4.47 3.34
N SER A 167 12.52 5.33 2.34
CA SER A 167 11.42 6.06 1.70
C SER A 167 10.39 5.10 1.09
N ASP A 168 10.86 4.07 0.40
CA ASP A 168 10.02 3.08 -0.27
C ASP A 168 9.26 2.23 0.74
N LEU A 169 9.88 1.81 1.86
CA LEU A 169 9.19 1.11 2.95
C LEU A 169 8.12 2.00 3.60
N ILE A 170 8.40 3.29 3.83
CA ILE A 170 7.38 4.23 4.34
C ILE A 170 6.20 4.31 3.37
N ALA A 171 6.47 4.43 2.07
CA ALA A 171 5.43 4.50 1.04
C ALA A 171 4.58 3.23 0.99
N LEU A 172 5.22 2.05 1.06
CA LEU A 172 4.54 0.75 1.09
C LEU A 172 3.67 0.60 2.34
N LEU A 173 4.21 0.88 3.52
CA LEU A 173 3.47 0.81 4.79
C LEU A 173 2.30 1.81 4.84
N SER A 174 2.45 2.98 4.21
CA SER A 174 1.42 4.03 4.16
C SER A 174 0.38 3.79 3.06
N SER A 175 0.63 2.87 2.13
CA SER A 175 -0.22 2.60 0.97
C SER A 175 -1.68 2.28 1.35
N PRO A 176 -1.97 1.47 2.39
CA PRO A 176 -3.35 1.23 2.84
C PRO A 176 -4.13 2.48 3.28
N VAL A 177 -3.42 3.54 3.69
CA VAL A 177 -4.00 4.83 4.09
C VAL A 177 -4.19 5.73 2.86
N ILE A 178 -3.18 5.79 1.99
CA ILE A 178 -3.13 6.69 0.83
C ILE A 178 -4.01 6.18 -0.32
N ALA A 179 -3.94 4.89 -0.64
CA ALA A 179 -4.71 4.29 -1.73
C ALA A 179 -6.17 4.08 -1.29
N GLY A 180 -7.10 4.73 -1.99
CA GLY A 180 -8.47 4.20 -2.11
C GLY A 180 -8.43 2.78 -2.68
N PRO A 181 -9.47 1.95 -2.49
CA PRO A 181 -9.54 0.60 -3.05
C PRO A 181 -9.28 0.51 -4.58
N SER A 182 -9.25 1.64 -5.30
CA SER A 182 -9.04 1.74 -6.74
C SER A 182 -7.59 1.97 -7.20
N LEU A 183 -6.61 2.28 -6.34
CA LEU A 183 -5.26 2.68 -6.78
C LEU A 183 -4.22 1.56 -6.80
N PHE A 184 -4.57 0.35 -6.33
CA PHE A 184 -3.65 -0.80 -6.23
C PHE A 184 -3.19 -1.40 -7.58
N ARG A 185 -3.56 -0.81 -8.73
CA ARG A 185 -3.10 -1.29 -10.05
C ARG A 185 -1.83 -0.64 -10.58
N LYS A 186 -1.39 0.50 -10.05
CA LYS A 186 -0.11 1.08 -10.43
C LYS A 186 0.95 0.61 -9.44
N ARG A 187 1.63 -0.48 -9.82
CA ARG A 187 2.79 -1.02 -9.12
C ARG A 187 3.74 0.14 -8.76
N PRO A 188 4.28 0.21 -7.54
CA PRO A 188 5.45 1.05 -7.30
C PRO A 188 6.50 0.68 -8.36
N ARG A 189 7.16 1.71 -8.90
CA ARG A 189 8.10 1.58 -10.03
C ARG A 189 9.00 0.38 -9.75
N ARG A 190 9.09 -0.58 -10.66
CA ARG A 190 10.17 -1.58 -10.64
C ARG A 190 11.46 -0.79 -10.66
N TYR A 191 12.06 -0.61 -9.49
CA TYR A 191 13.24 0.20 -9.32
C TYR A 191 14.38 -0.46 -10.08
N ALA A 192 14.95 0.29 -11.01
CA ALA A 192 16.19 -0.05 -11.67
C ALA A 192 17.34 0.11 -10.66
N TYR A 193 17.39 -0.74 -9.63
CA TYR A 193 18.48 -0.73 -8.66
C TYR A 193 19.84 -1.04 -9.33
N HIS A 194 19.82 -1.74 -10.47
CA HIS A 194 21.02 -2.04 -11.27
C HIS A 194 21.73 -0.82 -11.87
N SER A 195 21.09 0.35 -11.98
CA SER A 195 21.76 1.55 -12.54
C SER A 195 22.48 2.38 -11.48
N LEU A 196 22.18 2.22 -10.19
CA LEU A 196 22.88 2.91 -9.10
C LEU A 196 24.13 2.14 -8.62
N ILE A 197 24.26 0.87 -8.98
CA ILE A 197 25.36 -0.03 -8.57
C ILE A 197 26.52 -0.02 -9.59
N LYS A 198 26.38 0.66 -10.75
CA LYS A 198 27.34 0.61 -11.86
C LYS A 198 27.96 1.95 -12.26
N GLN A 199 27.86 3.00 -11.44
CA GLN A 199 28.58 4.27 -11.64
C GLN A 199 29.72 4.36 -10.64
#